data_AF-A0A1Q6U0M3-F1
#
_entry.id   AF-A0A1Q6U0M3-F1
#
_cell.length_a   1.000
_cell.length_b   1.000
_cell.length_c   1.000
_cell.angle_alpha   90.00
_cell.angle_beta   90.00
_cell.angle_gamma   90.00
#
_symmetry.space_group_name_H-M   'P 1'
#
loop_
_entity.id
_entity.type
_entity.pdbx_description
1 polymer ?
#
loop_
_entity_poly.entity_id
_entity_poly.type
_entity_poly.pdbx_seq_one_letter_code
_entity_poly.pdbx_strand_id
1 'polypeptide(L)'
;MLDNSAAALTVDGNVINNGNLTVKNTGSKGLLVNGTSSNKNGSSTYTNESGALLVNGTVSNNGTKLTMTNTGSGLKISSTSRRFNNRRFRK
;
A
#
# COMPACT_ATOMS: atom_id res chain seq x y z
N MET A 1 -4.85 -7.71 8.39
CA MET A 1 -5.55 -7.20 7.20
C MET A 1 -6.10 -5.82 7.54
N LEU A 2 -5.98 -4.85 6.63
CA LEU A 2 -6.61 -3.53 6.72
C LEU A 2 -7.59 -3.41 5.55
N ASP A 3 -8.87 -3.16 5.83
CA ASP A 3 -9.94 -3.08 4.80
C ASP A 3 -10.85 -1.88 5.09
N ASN A 4 -11.24 -1.15 4.05
CA ASN A 4 -12.15 -0.01 4.14
C ASN A 4 -12.99 0.11 2.86
N SER A 5 -14.29 0.33 3.03
CA SER A 5 -15.25 0.49 1.94
C SER A 5 -16.01 1.82 1.94
N ALA A 6 -15.88 2.65 2.97
CA ALA A 6 -16.66 3.87 3.10
C ALA A 6 -16.00 5.09 2.43
N ALA A 7 -14.80 5.47 2.89
CA ALA A 7 -14.13 6.71 2.48
C ALA A 7 -12.65 6.49 2.11
N ALA A 8 -11.71 7.23 2.69
CA ALA A 8 -10.28 6.97 2.49
C ALA A 8 -9.79 5.97 3.53
N LEU A 9 -8.87 5.09 3.12
CA LEU A 9 -8.02 4.38 4.06
C LEU A 9 -6.69 5.13 4.16
N THR A 10 -6.33 5.55 5.37
CA THR A 10 -5.08 6.27 5.62
C THR A 10 -4.18 5.46 6.55
N VAL A 11 -2.95 5.21 6.11
CA VAL A 11 -1.88 4.64 6.91
C VAL A 11 -0.89 5.75 7.25
N ASP A 12 -1.10 6.41 8.38
CA ASP A 12 -0.22 7.47 8.91
C ASP A 12 0.79 6.96 9.95
N GLY A 13 0.51 5.83 10.59
CA GLY A 13 1.34 5.23 11.63
C GLY A 13 2.41 4.26 11.11
N ASN A 14 3.01 3.50 12.03
CA ASN A 14 3.96 2.44 11.72
C ASN A 14 3.27 1.07 11.73
N VAL A 15 3.07 0.48 10.55
CA VAL A 15 2.56 -0.88 10.38
C VAL A 15 3.75 -1.83 10.30
N ILE A 16 3.92 -2.69 11.30
CA ILE A 16 4.93 -3.76 11.30
C ILE A 16 4.20 -5.09 11.19
N ASN A 17 4.50 -5.86 10.13
CA ASN A 17 3.92 -7.18 9.91
C ASN A 17 5.01 -8.25 9.76
N ASN A 18 4.72 -9.46 10.25
CA ASN A 18 5.59 -10.62 10.14
C ASN A 18 4.82 -11.79 9.51
N GLY A 19 4.59 -11.73 8.20
CA GLY A 19 3.75 -12.68 7.46
C GLY A 19 3.15 -12.03 6.21
N ASN A 20 1.96 -12.43 5.78
CA ASN A 20 1.31 -11.75 4.65
C ASN A 20 0.62 -10.46 5.11
N LEU A 21 0.84 -9.36 4.39
CA LEU A 21 0.17 -8.09 4.63
C LEU A 21 -0.79 -7.78 3.48
N THR A 22 -2.07 -7.63 3.79
CA THR A 22 -3.10 -7.19 2.82
C THR A 22 -3.70 -5.87 3.29
N VAL A 23 -3.67 -4.87 2.41
CA VAL A 23 -4.29 -3.57 2.57
C VAL A 23 -5.25 -3.35 1.40
N LYS A 24 -6.54 -3.20 1.69
CA LYS A 24 -7.58 -3.03 0.69
C LYS A 24 -8.37 -1.74 0.97
N ASN A 25 -8.62 -0.97 -0.08
CA ASN A 25 -9.54 0.16 -0.03
C ASN A 25 -10.48 0.13 -1.24
N THR A 26 -11.78 0.14 -0.98
CA THR A 26 -12.82 0.31 -2.00
C THR A 26 -13.61 1.61 -1.83
N GLY A 27 -13.37 2.33 -0.73
CA GLY A 27 -13.99 3.63 -0.48
C GLY A 27 -13.51 4.71 -1.45
N SER A 28 -14.38 5.68 -1.71
CA SER A 28 -14.28 6.60 -2.87
C SER A 28 -13.10 7.58 -2.83
N LYS A 29 -12.47 7.78 -1.67
CA LYS A 29 -11.42 8.78 -1.47
C LYS A 29 -9.99 8.22 -1.61
N GLY A 30 -9.85 6.92 -1.90
CA GLY A 30 -8.55 6.30 -2.18
C GLY A 30 -7.77 5.83 -0.96
N LEU A 31 -6.52 5.42 -1.23
CA LEU A 31 -5.60 4.86 -0.24
C LEU A 31 -4.38 5.78 -0.11
N LEU A 32 -4.19 6.34 1.09
CA LEU A 32 -3.03 7.14 1.45
C LEU A 32 -2.10 6.34 2.37
N VAL A 33 -0.82 6.28 2.02
CA VAL A 33 0.24 5.75 2.88
C VAL A 33 1.23 6.87 3.14
N ASN A 34 1.08 7.58 4.27
CA ASN A 34 2.00 8.64 4.68
C ASN A 34 3.01 8.17 5.74
N GLY A 35 2.63 7.15 6.52
CA GLY A 35 3.46 6.52 7.54
C GLY A 35 4.43 5.48 6.99
N THR A 36 4.86 4.58 7.87
CA THR A 36 5.73 3.45 7.49
C THR A 36 4.95 2.16 7.49
N SER A 37 5.12 1.35 6.45
CA SER A 37 4.62 -0.02 6.42
C SER A 37 5.78 -0.95 6.11
N SER A 38 6.14 -1.80 7.08
CA SER A 38 7.24 -2.75 7.01
C SER A 38 6.72 -4.17 7.15
N ASN A 39 6.85 -4.94 6.08
CA ASN A 39 6.55 -6.37 6.09
C ASN A 39 7.85 -7.18 6.09
N LYS A 40 8.16 -7.83 7.22
CA LYS A 40 9.45 -8.51 7.44
C LYS A 40 9.58 -9.81 6.64
N ASN A 41 8.50 -10.58 6.54
CA ASN A 41 8.42 -11.88 5.87
C ASN A 41 7.17 -11.92 4.98
N GLY A 42 7.02 -12.92 4.10
CA GLY A 42 5.79 -13.09 3.30
C GLY A 42 5.55 -12.04 2.20
N SER A 43 4.35 -12.04 1.61
CA SER A 43 3.97 -11.08 0.57
C SER A 43 3.21 -9.89 1.14
N SER A 44 3.39 -8.72 0.51
CA SER A 44 2.61 -7.52 0.82
C SER A 44 1.81 -7.08 -0.40
N THR A 45 0.51 -6.86 -0.23
CA THR A 45 -0.45 -6.52 -1.28
C THR A 45 -1.26 -5.30 -0.87
N TYR A 46 -1.22 -4.26 -1.70
CA TYR A 46 -2.04 -3.06 -1.58
C TYR A 46 -2.97 -2.98 -2.77
N THR A 47 -4.27 -2.96 -2.52
CA THR A 47 -5.32 -2.86 -3.53
C THR A 47 -6.17 -1.63 -3.25
N ASN A 48 -6.20 -0.70 -4.20
CA ASN A 48 -7.09 0.44 -4.17
C ASN A 48 -8.04 0.40 -5.37
N GLU A 49 -9.35 0.26 -5.12
CA GLU A 49 -10.34 0.08 -6.18
C GLU A 49 -10.97 1.40 -6.64
N SER A 50 -10.90 2.44 -5.82
CA SER A 50 -11.50 3.76 -6.11
C SER A 50 -10.62 4.91 -5.59
N GLY A 51 -10.70 6.09 -6.20
CA GLY A 51 -9.81 7.22 -5.87
C GLY A 51 -8.34 6.95 -6.23
N ALA A 52 -7.41 7.72 -5.67
CA ALA A 52 -5.98 7.57 -5.94
C ALA A 52 -5.27 6.74 -4.87
N LEU A 53 -4.28 5.95 -5.28
CA LEU A 53 -3.28 5.36 -4.40
C LEU A 53 -2.07 6.31 -4.31
N LEU A 54 -1.89 6.93 -3.15
CA LEU A 54 -0.79 7.86 -2.87
C LEU A 54 0.13 7.26 -1.79
N VAL A 55 1.36 6.93 -2.18
CA VAL A 55 2.42 6.49 -1.25
C VAL A 55 3.39 7.64 -1.05
N ASN A 56 3.23 8.36 0.06
CA ASN A 56 4.06 9.49 0.46
C ASN A 56 5.11 9.09 1.51
N GLY A 57 4.80 8.07 2.31
CA GLY A 57 5.65 7.48 3.33
C GLY A 57 6.51 6.31 2.81
N THR A 58 6.91 5.41 3.72
CA THR A 58 7.78 4.28 3.35
C THR A 58 7.00 2.98 3.33
N VAL A 59 7.11 2.22 2.24
CA VAL A 59 6.63 0.84 2.18
C VAL A 59 7.80 -0.08 1.89
N SER A 60 8.07 -1.00 2.80
CA SER A 60 9.14 -1.99 2.72
C SER A 60 8.55 -3.39 2.83
N ASN A 61 9.04 -4.28 1.96
CA ASN A 61 8.72 -5.70 2.00
C ASN A 61 10.02 -6.50 1.83
N ASN A 62 10.44 -7.18 2.89
CA ASN A 62 11.62 -8.03 2.90
C ASN A 62 11.31 -9.48 2.50
N GLY A 63 10.03 -9.85 2.39
CA GLY A 63 9.63 -11.15 1.89
C GLY A 63 9.58 -11.23 0.36
N THR A 64 8.77 -12.15 -0.17
CA THR A 64 8.91 -12.62 -1.56
C THR A 64 8.41 -11.65 -2.62
N LYS A 65 7.35 -10.88 -2.34
CA LYS A 65 6.70 -10.01 -3.33
C LYS A 65 6.01 -8.82 -2.68
N LEU A 66 6.16 -7.66 -3.32
CA LEU A 66 5.32 -6.50 -3.08
C LEU A 66 4.47 -6.21 -4.31
N THR A 67 3.15 -6.16 -4.11
CA THR A 67 2.17 -5.79 -5.14
C THR A 67 1.42 -4.55 -4.70
N MET A 68 1.34 -3.56 -5.60
CA MET A 68 0.48 -2.39 -5.44
C MET A 68 -0.35 -2.24 -6.71
N THR A 69 -1.67 -2.27 -6.55
CA THR A 69 -2.64 -2.17 -7.64
C THR A 69 -3.63 -1.07 -7.33
N ASN A 70 -3.87 -0.21 -8.31
CA ASN A 70 -4.85 0.86 -8.21
C ASN A 70 -5.71 0.90 -9.47
N THR A 71 -6.98 0.49 -9.39
CA THR A 71 -7.93 0.61 -10.52
C THR A 71 -8.70 1.93 -10.52
N GLY A 72 -8.49 2.77 -9.49
CA GLY A 72 -9.09 4.10 -9.42
C GLY A 72 -8.37 5.16 -10.27
N SER A 73 -8.45 6.42 -9.86
CA SER A 73 -8.07 7.56 -10.71
C SER A 73 -6.56 7.70 -10.96
N GLY A 74 -5.69 7.25 -10.04
CA GLY A 74 -4.24 7.35 -10.24
C GLY A 74 -3.38 6.65 -9.20
N LEU A 75 -2.10 6.47 -9.54
CA LEU A 75 -1.07 5.89 -8.69
C LEU A 75 0.13 6.84 -8.62
N LYS A 76 0.48 7.29 -7.41
CA LYS A 76 1.67 8.11 -7.15
C LYS A 76 2.50 7.50 -6.03
N ILE A 77 3.82 7.39 -6.25
CA ILE A 77 4.78 6.89 -5.27
C ILE A 77 5.91 7.91 -5.14
N SER A 78 6.06 8.51 -3.96
CA SER A 78 7.08 9.51 -3.66
C SER A 78 8.49 8.89 -3.66
N SER A 79 9.51 9.69 -3.98
CA SER A 79 10.92 9.26 -4.07
C SER A 79 11.53 8.79 -2.74
N THR A 80 10.99 9.24 -1.60
CA THR A 80 11.29 8.80 -0.23
C THR A 80 10.81 7.37 0.06
N SER A 81 9.85 6.85 -0.71
CA SER A 81 9.21 5.55 -0.47
C SER A 81 10.04 4.33 -0.93
N ARG A 82 11.26 4.53 -1.44
CA ARG A 82 11.95 3.56 -2.31
C ARG A 82 12.91 2.64 -1.56
N ARG A 83 12.38 1.60 -0.91
CA ARG A 83 13.09 0.32 -0.69
C ARG A 83 12.15 -0.85 -0.92
N PHE A 84 12.13 -1.31 -2.15
CA PHE A 84 11.17 -2.28 -2.62
C PHE A 84 11.89 -3.41 -3.36
N ASN A 85 11.74 -4.65 -2.90
CA ASN A 85 12.27 -5.81 -3.59
C ASN A 85 11.21 -6.40 -4.56
N ASN A 86 11.63 -6.75 -5.78
CA ASN A 86 10.82 -7.43 -6.80
C ASN A 86 9.39 -6.85 -7.05
N ARG A 87 9.32 -5.66 -7.66
CA ARG A 87 8.09 -4.84 -7.75
C ARG A 87 7.36 -5.00 -9.07
N ARG A 88 6.02 -5.05 -9.03
CA ARG A 88 5.14 -4.80 -10.18
C ARG A 88 4.08 -3.77 -9.80
N PHE A 89 4.10 -2.60 -10.44
CA PHE A 89 3.05 -1.58 -10.33
C PHE A 89 2.12 -1.70 -11.52
N ARG A 90 0.83 -1.68 -11.24
CA ARG A 90 -0.21 -1.65 -12.27
C ARG A 90 -1.21 -0.56 -11.90
N LYS A 91 -1.50 0.31 -12.86
CA LYS A 91 -2.74 1.07 -12.89
C LYS A 91 -3.86 0.14 -13.37
#